data_AF-A0A4U0SAA6-F1
#
_entry.id   AF-A0A4U0SAA6-F1
#
_cell.length_a   1.000
_cell.length_b   1.000
_cell.length_c   1.000
_cell.angle_alpha   90.00
_cell.angle_beta   90.00
_cell.angle_gamma   90.00
#
_symmetry.space_group_name_H-M   'P 1'
#
loop_
_entity.id
_entity.type
_entity.pdbx_description
1 polymer ?
#
loop_
_entity_poly.entity_id
_entity_poly.type
_entity_poly.pdbx_seq_one_letter_code
_entity_poly.pdbx_strand_id
1 'polypeptide(L)'
;MPPPPPLGFGRSRDEFRFDPAFDDDALVAARAALTQGRWGAARELLVATGDTWDRRGHRLVVLAENPSSAVWAEDWQIAEPDSADAAALLACATVLRATNGKADPDAARTACHAAARLAPADPTPWLSLLILARHTGTDDEQSRAFDQVRGRHRTHHHAHHLMTACLAERRLCDGDALFHEVYEFAEWAAGDAPDGSPLAVLPVVAHTERYRVLAEAGSKPGDPAESGHWTTWRARQSLKSAFDWWLEWDGRDHPRLYVDLNFLAHAHFFQGHTAEAAALINRIGPYVTRAPWAYPDLNPGKAFRAARGSVLGLGSS
;
A
#
# COMPACT_ATOMS: atom_id res chain seq x y z
N MET A 1 24.95 -8.21 51.53
CA MET A 1 24.69 -7.69 50.17
C MET A 1 23.26 -8.01 49.81
N PRO A 2 22.44 -7.02 49.40
CA PRO A 2 21.09 -7.27 48.91
C PRO A 2 21.15 -7.95 47.52
N PRO A 3 20.16 -8.80 47.17
CA PRO A 3 20.13 -9.45 45.86
C PRO A 3 19.90 -8.41 44.75
N PRO A 4 20.40 -8.66 43.52
CA PRO A 4 20.17 -7.77 42.39
C PRO A 4 18.66 -7.72 42.06
N PRO A 5 18.15 -6.57 41.59
CA PRO A 5 16.75 -6.45 41.21
C PRO A 5 16.45 -7.38 40.03
N PRO A 6 15.23 -7.94 39.94
CA PRO A 6 14.86 -8.78 38.81
C PRO A 6 14.87 -7.94 37.54
N LEU A 7 15.43 -8.51 36.47
CA LEU A 7 15.35 -7.97 35.12
C LEU A 7 13.88 -7.80 34.78
N GLY A 8 13.42 -6.54 34.73
CA GLY A 8 12.08 -6.21 34.28
C GLY A 8 11.95 -6.63 32.82
N PHE A 9 11.20 -7.72 32.58
CA PHE A 9 10.63 -7.97 31.26
C PHE A 9 9.66 -6.84 30.95
N GLY A 10 10.17 -5.79 30.31
CA GLY A 10 9.35 -4.78 29.68
C GLY A 10 8.38 -5.50 28.74
N ARG A 11 7.09 -5.38 29.02
CA ARG A 11 6.01 -5.90 28.19
C ARG A 11 6.23 -5.43 26.75
N SER A 12 6.64 -6.34 25.88
CA SER A 12 6.63 -6.17 24.41
C SER A 12 5.17 -6.03 23.95
N ARG A 13 4.58 -4.85 24.12
CA ARG A 13 3.35 -4.45 23.44
C ARG A 13 3.76 -3.65 22.21
N ASP A 14 3.65 -4.32 21.07
CA ASP A 14 3.93 -3.92 19.69
C ASP A 14 5.40 -3.66 19.33
N GLU A 15 6.12 -4.76 19.06
CA GLU A 15 7.44 -4.72 18.38
C GLU A 15 7.34 -4.11 16.97
N PHE A 16 6.19 -4.21 16.31
CA PHE A 16 5.95 -3.62 14.99
C PHE A 16 4.93 -2.51 15.06
N ARG A 17 5.38 -1.30 14.70
CA ARG A 17 4.50 -0.18 14.41
C ARG A 17 4.15 -0.27 12.93
N PHE A 18 2.92 -0.66 12.60
CA PHE A 18 2.38 -0.67 11.23
C PHE A 18 2.18 0.77 10.74
N ASP A 19 3.25 1.57 10.74
CA ASP A 19 3.24 2.97 10.39
C ASP A 19 3.37 3.10 8.87
N PRO A 20 2.34 3.62 8.17
CA PRO A 20 2.39 3.72 6.72
C PRO A 20 3.34 4.82 6.24
N ALA A 21 3.95 5.61 7.13
CA ALA A 21 5.01 6.55 6.76
C ALA A 21 6.38 5.87 6.53
N PHE A 22 6.52 4.60 6.90
CA PHE A 22 7.77 3.84 6.78
C PHE A 22 9.00 4.61 7.33
N ASP A 23 10.03 4.82 6.52
CA ASP A 23 11.26 5.55 6.84
C ASP A 23 11.19 7.05 6.46
N ASP A 24 10.03 7.58 6.10
CA ASP A 24 9.83 9.00 5.83
C ASP A 24 9.63 9.79 7.15
N ASP A 25 10.75 10.08 7.83
CA ASP A 25 10.76 10.84 9.08
C ASP A 25 10.11 12.23 8.95
N ALA A 26 10.23 12.86 7.77
CA ALA A 26 9.62 14.14 7.48
C ALA A 26 8.09 14.04 7.45
N LEU A 27 7.55 12.98 6.85
CA LEU A 27 6.13 12.66 6.89
C LEU A 27 5.64 12.33 8.31
N VAL A 28 6.42 11.57 9.08
CA VAL A 28 6.10 11.30 10.50
C VAL A 28 5.99 12.59 11.30
N ALA A 29 6.95 13.50 11.15
CA ALA A 29 6.96 14.79 11.84
C ALA A 29 5.80 15.70 11.40
N ALA A 30 5.54 15.81 10.10
CA ALA A 30 4.44 16.62 9.57
C ALA A 30 3.07 16.10 10.04
N ARG A 31 2.85 14.79 10.03
CA ARG A 31 1.61 14.17 10.53
C ARG A 31 1.41 14.41 12.04
N ALA A 32 2.48 14.36 12.83
CA ALA A 32 2.42 14.68 14.25
C ALA A 32 2.06 16.15 14.51
N ALA A 33 2.63 17.08 13.74
CA ALA A 33 2.29 18.50 13.79
C ALA A 33 0.85 18.77 13.33
N LEU A 34 0.40 18.13 12.25
CA LEU A 34 -0.97 18.24 11.73
C LEU A 34 -2.00 17.78 12.77
N THR A 35 -1.71 16.72 13.53
CA THR A 35 -2.59 16.25 14.63
C THR A 35 -2.80 17.32 15.72
N GLN A 36 -1.86 18.26 15.85
CA GLN A 36 -1.91 19.38 16.79
C GLN A 36 -2.47 20.67 16.16
N GLY A 37 -3.05 20.59 14.95
CA GLY A 37 -3.57 21.75 14.21
C GLY A 37 -2.51 22.61 13.53
N ARG A 38 -1.25 22.17 13.51
CA ARG A 38 -0.16 22.90 12.86
C ARG A 38 0.00 22.44 11.40
N TRP A 39 -0.97 22.79 10.56
CA TRP A 39 -0.96 22.41 9.13
C TRP A 39 0.21 23.00 8.34
N GLY A 40 0.88 24.05 8.84
CA GLY A 40 2.09 24.63 8.22
C GLY A 40 3.22 23.62 7.97
N ALA A 41 3.38 22.61 8.84
CA ALA A 41 4.37 21.55 8.62
C ALA A 41 4.00 20.62 7.46
N ALA A 42 2.70 20.37 7.25
CA ALA A 42 2.22 19.61 6.09
C ALA A 42 2.42 20.42 4.79
N ARG A 43 2.16 21.73 4.83
CA ARG A 43 2.45 22.67 3.73
C ARG A 43 3.93 22.64 3.33
N GLU A 44 4.84 22.82 4.27
CA GLU A 44 6.29 22.78 4.01
C GLU A 44 6.72 21.45 3.40
N LEU A 45 6.21 20.33 3.95
CA LEU A 45 6.48 19.00 3.42
C LEU A 45 6.01 18.84 1.97
N LEU A 46 4.78 19.26 1.65
CA LEU A 46 4.19 19.09 0.32
C LEU A 46 4.88 19.99 -0.73
N VAL A 47 5.22 21.23 -0.36
CA VAL A 47 6.05 22.12 -1.20
C VAL A 47 7.41 21.50 -1.48
N ALA A 48 8.09 20.97 -0.47
CA ALA A 48 9.38 20.30 -0.65
C ALA A 48 9.29 18.99 -1.46
N THR A 49 8.12 18.35 -1.47
CA THR A 49 7.86 17.14 -2.28
C THR A 49 7.74 17.47 -3.76
N GLY A 50 7.13 18.61 -4.09
CA GLY A 50 6.87 19.05 -5.46
C GLY A 50 6.16 17.98 -6.28
N ASP A 51 6.65 17.79 -7.51
CA ASP A 51 6.06 16.92 -8.52
C ASP A 51 6.58 15.47 -8.46
N THR A 52 7.15 15.04 -7.33
CA THR A 52 7.53 13.64 -7.13
C THR A 52 6.28 12.80 -6.88
N TRP A 53 5.51 12.52 -7.94
CA TRP A 53 4.10 12.11 -7.86
C TRP A 53 3.82 10.89 -6.99
N ASP A 54 4.65 9.83 -7.03
CA ASP A 54 4.48 8.69 -6.12
C ASP A 54 4.64 9.09 -4.65
N ARG A 55 5.62 9.95 -4.35
CA ARG A 55 5.88 10.43 -2.98
C ARG A 55 4.83 11.41 -2.52
N ARG A 56 4.40 12.32 -3.41
CA ARG A 56 3.31 13.26 -3.16
C ARG A 56 2.01 12.53 -2.85
N GLY A 57 1.61 11.59 -3.70
CA GLY A 57 0.41 10.78 -3.50
C GLY A 57 0.48 9.95 -2.23
N HIS A 58 1.64 9.34 -1.93
CA HIS A 58 1.85 8.61 -0.68
C HIS A 58 1.72 9.51 0.56
N ARG A 59 2.43 10.64 0.59
CA ARG A 59 2.40 11.61 1.71
C ARG A 59 0.99 12.14 1.95
N LEU A 60 0.27 12.53 0.90
CA LEU A 60 -1.10 13.03 1.02
C LEU A 60 -2.07 11.97 1.58
N VAL A 61 -1.99 10.72 1.10
CA VAL A 61 -2.81 9.62 1.64
C VAL A 61 -2.49 9.36 3.11
N VAL A 62 -1.21 9.30 3.50
CA VAL A 62 -0.80 9.05 4.90
C VAL A 62 -1.16 10.21 5.82
N LEU A 63 -1.02 11.47 5.38
CA LEU A 63 -1.47 12.63 6.13
C LEU A 63 -2.99 12.59 6.34
N ALA A 64 -3.74 12.16 5.33
CA ALA A 64 -5.20 12.11 5.34
C ALA A 64 -5.80 11.02 6.27
N GLU A 65 -5.03 10.02 6.68
CA GLU A 65 -5.52 8.92 7.55
C GLU A 65 -5.93 9.39 8.95
N ASN A 66 -5.39 10.51 9.44
CA ASN A 66 -5.76 11.02 10.75
C ASN A 66 -7.19 11.58 10.73
N PRO A 67 -8.07 11.23 11.70
CA PRO A 67 -9.46 11.72 11.74
C PRO A 67 -9.61 13.24 11.71
N SER A 68 -8.62 13.98 12.23
CA SER A 68 -8.62 15.45 12.28
C SER A 68 -8.10 16.11 11.00
N SER A 69 -7.54 15.35 10.05
CA SER A 69 -6.91 15.92 8.85
C SER A 69 -7.87 16.71 7.97
N ALA A 70 -9.13 16.25 7.84
CA ALA A 70 -10.13 16.99 7.07
C ALA A 70 -10.38 18.39 7.66
N VAL A 71 -10.53 18.50 8.99
CA VAL A 71 -10.76 19.78 9.68
C VAL A 71 -9.59 20.74 9.49
N TRP A 72 -8.36 20.24 9.64
CA TRP A 72 -7.18 21.09 9.47
C TRP A 72 -6.88 21.44 8.01
N ALA A 73 -7.26 20.58 7.07
CA ALA A 73 -7.20 20.89 5.64
C ALA A 73 -8.25 21.94 5.23
N GLU A 74 -9.45 21.91 5.83
CA GLU A 74 -10.46 22.97 5.66
C GLU A 74 -9.96 24.31 6.20
N ASP A 75 -9.40 24.34 7.41
CA ASP A 75 -8.81 25.55 8.00
C ASP A 75 -7.69 26.13 7.10
N TRP A 76 -6.81 25.26 6.61
CA TRP A 76 -5.78 25.65 5.65
C TRP A 76 -6.39 26.19 4.34
N GLN A 77 -7.42 25.54 3.78
CA GLN A 77 -8.09 26.03 2.57
C GLN A 77 -8.76 27.39 2.79
N ILE A 78 -9.30 27.67 3.98
CA ILE A 78 -9.87 28.98 4.31
C ILE A 78 -8.77 30.05 4.35
N ALA A 79 -7.62 29.71 4.95
CA ALA A 79 -6.48 30.62 5.03
C ALA A 79 -5.80 30.85 3.66
N GLU A 80 -5.76 29.82 2.81
CA GLU A 80 -5.15 29.84 1.47
C GLU A 80 -6.12 29.26 0.41
N PRO A 81 -7.13 30.03 -0.06
CA PRO A 81 -8.21 29.53 -0.94
C PRO A 81 -7.78 28.95 -2.28
N ASP A 82 -6.63 29.38 -2.80
CA ASP A 82 -6.07 28.91 -4.08
C ASP A 82 -5.01 27.80 -3.89
N SER A 83 -4.81 27.32 -2.65
CA SER A 83 -3.82 26.29 -2.36
C SER A 83 -4.27 24.92 -2.91
N ALA A 84 -3.56 24.45 -3.94
CA ALA A 84 -3.77 23.10 -4.48
C ALA A 84 -3.41 22.00 -3.47
N ASP A 85 -2.43 22.25 -2.60
CA ASP A 85 -2.00 21.29 -1.57
C ASP A 85 -3.06 21.11 -0.47
N ALA A 86 -3.66 22.21 -0.01
CA ALA A 86 -4.77 22.17 0.94
C ALA A 86 -5.97 21.42 0.36
N ALA A 87 -6.32 21.71 -0.90
CA ALA A 87 -7.43 21.08 -1.59
C ALA A 87 -7.20 19.58 -1.79
N ALA A 88 -5.97 19.18 -2.16
CA ALA A 88 -5.60 17.78 -2.32
C ALA A 88 -5.64 17.01 -1.00
N LEU A 89 -5.16 17.60 0.10
CA LEU A 89 -5.23 16.99 1.44
C LEU A 89 -6.69 16.85 1.90
N LEU A 90 -7.52 17.88 1.70
CA LEU A 90 -8.94 17.84 2.03
C LEU A 90 -9.66 16.74 1.23
N ALA A 91 -9.39 16.65 -0.09
CA ALA A 91 -9.95 15.61 -0.94
C ALA A 91 -9.56 14.20 -0.47
N CYS A 92 -8.28 13.96 -0.17
CA CYS A 92 -7.80 12.69 0.37
C CYS A 92 -8.49 12.35 1.70
N ALA A 93 -8.55 13.30 2.63
CA ALA A 93 -9.17 13.09 3.94
C ALA A 93 -10.67 12.81 3.84
N THR A 94 -11.37 13.50 2.93
CA THR A 94 -12.80 13.28 2.69
C THR A 94 -13.06 11.90 2.08
N VAL A 95 -12.23 11.48 1.12
CA VAL A 95 -12.28 10.12 0.56
C VAL A 95 -12.08 9.06 1.65
N LEU A 96 -11.02 9.16 2.45
CA LEU A 96 -10.76 8.16 3.49
C LEU A 96 -11.84 8.15 4.58
N ARG A 97 -12.50 9.28 4.85
CA ARG A 97 -13.68 9.30 5.71
C ARG A 97 -14.87 8.62 5.06
N ALA A 98 -15.11 8.83 3.76
CA ALA A 98 -16.21 8.21 3.03
C ALA A 98 -16.07 6.69 2.93
N THR A 99 -14.85 6.17 2.67
CA THR A 99 -14.60 4.71 2.67
C THR A 99 -14.84 4.07 4.03
N ASN A 100 -14.72 4.85 5.11
CA ASN A 100 -15.03 4.42 6.48
C ASN A 100 -16.49 4.69 6.90
N GLY A 101 -17.37 5.14 5.99
CA GLY A 101 -18.77 5.46 6.27
C GLY A 101 -18.98 6.73 7.11
N LYS A 102 -17.98 7.62 7.19
CA LYS A 102 -17.97 8.85 8.02
C LYS A 102 -18.12 10.14 7.22
N ALA A 103 -18.30 10.04 5.91
CA ALA A 103 -18.57 11.15 4.99
C ALA A 103 -19.35 10.63 3.78
N ASP A 104 -19.96 11.55 3.03
CA ASP A 104 -20.70 11.25 1.80
C ASP A 104 -19.72 11.03 0.62
N PRO A 105 -19.82 9.89 -0.10
CA PRO A 105 -19.06 9.66 -1.33
C PRO A 105 -19.23 10.74 -2.41
N ASP A 106 -20.41 11.35 -2.56
CA ASP A 106 -20.63 12.42 -3.56
C ASP A 106 -19.84 13.69 -3.21
N ALA A 107 -19.79 14.05 -1.93
CA ALA A 107 -18.97 15.13 -1.42
C ALA A 107 -17.47 14.85 -1.64
N ALA A 108 -17.02 13.62 -1.40
CA ALA A 108 -15.65 13.21 -1.66
C ALA A 108 -15.28 13.34 -3.16
N ARG A 109 -16.17 12.89 -4.07
CA ARG A 109 -15.97 13.06 -5.52
C ARG A 109 -15.86 14.53 -5.91
N THR A 110 -16.72 15.37 -5.34
CA THR A 110 -16.71 16.82 -5.59
C THR A 110 -15.39 17.46 -5.15
N ALA A 111 -14.89 17.12 -3.95
CA ALA A 111 -13.62 17.61 -3.45
C ALA A 111 -12.43 17.17 -4.32
N CYS A 112 -12.39 15.90 -4.75
CA CYS A 112 -11.36 15.42 -5.67
C CYS A 112 -11.37 16.17 -7.01
N HIS A 113 -12.54 16.36 -7.62
CA HIS A 113 -12.62 17.13 -8.86
C HIS A 113 -12.25 18.61 -8.68
N ALA A 114 -12.53 19.21 -7.53
CA ALA A 114 -12.07 20.56 -7.21
C ALA A 114 -10.55 20.64 -7.10
N ALA A 115 -9.92 19.73 -6.35
CA ALA A 115 -8.47 19.64 -6.26
C ALA A 115 -7.81 19.40 -7.63
N ALA A 116 -8.39 18.52 -8.46
CA ALA A 116 -7.90 18.26 -9.81
C ALA A 116 -7.97 19.49 -10.75
N ARG A 117 -8.91 20.42 -10.52
CA ARG A 117 -8.97 21.68 -11.28
C ARG A 117 -7.88 22.66 -10.86
N LEU A 118 -7.51 22.69 -9.59
CA LEU A 118 -6.44 23.56 -9.07
C LEU A 118 -5.05 23.09 -9.50
N ALA A 119 -4.82 21.77 -9.58
CA ALA A 119 -3.58 21.19 -10.07
C ALA A 119 -3.83 20.10 -11.13
N PRO A 120 -4.07 20.48 -12.41
CA PRO A 120 -4.41 19.53 -13.46
C PRO A 120 -3.38 18.45 -13.75
N ALA A 121 -2.11 18.69 -13.44
CA ALA A 121 -1.01 17.73 -13.62
C ALA A 121 -0.88 16.73 -12.45
N ASP A 122 -1.43 17.05 -11.27
CA ASP A 122 -1.31 16.20 -10.09
C ASP A 122 -2.21 14.96 -10.23
N PRO A 123 -1.65 13.73 -10.19
CA PRO A 123 -2.45 12.51 -10.24
C PRO A 123 -3.17 12.22 -8.91
N THR A 124 -2.78 12.86 -7.80
CA THR A 124 -3.25 12.50 -6.46
C THR A 124 -4.77 12.58 -6.29
N PRO A 125 -5.49 13.62 -6.77
CA PRO A 125 -6.94 13.64 -6.67
C PRO A 125 -7.62 12.46 -7.39
N TRP A 126 -7.02 11.98 -8.48
CA TRP A 126 -7.50 10.80 -9.23
C TRP A 126 -7.14 9.50 -8.53
N LEU A 127 -5.98 9.43 -7.87
CA LEU A 127 -5.62 8.35 -6.96
C LEU A 127 -6.65 8.23 -5.83
N SER A 128 -7.05 9.35 -5.22
CA SER A 128 -8.12 9.37 -4.19
C SER A 128 -9.47 8.91 -4.76
N LEU A 129 -9.83 9.31 -5.98
CA LEU A 129 -11.03 8.80 -6.63
C LEU A 129 -10.97 7.29 -6.88
N LEU A 130 -9.80 6.74 -7.23
CA LEU A 130 -9.62 5.29 -7.38
C LEU A 130 -9.78 4.56 -6.03
N ILE A 131 -9.24 5.12 -4.94
CA ILE A 131 -9.46 4.60 -3.58
C ILE A 131 -10.96 4.59 -3.25
N LEU A 132 -11.68 5.68 -3.53
CA LEU A 132 -13.13 5.75 -3.31
C LEU A 132 -13.88 4.73 -4.17
N ALA A 133 -13.61 4.69 -5.47
CA ALA A 133 -14.28 3.83 -6.43
C ALA A 133 -14.11 2.34 -6.15
N ARG A 134 -12.96 1.92 -5.58
CA ARG A 134 -12.78 0.55 -5.10
C ARG A 134 -13.81 0.14 -4.03
N HIS A 135 -14.22 1.06 -3.16
CA HIS A 135 -15.09 0.76 -2.02
C HIS A 135 -16.56 1.07 -2.29
N THR A 136 -16.85 2.09 -3.10
CA THR A 136 -18.21 2.62 -3.27
C THR A 136 -18.63 2.78 -4.72
N GLY A 137 -17.72 2.53 -5.67
CA GLY A 137 -17.94 2.79 -7.09
C GLY A 137 -18.09 1.52 -7.92
N THR A 138 -18.34 1.74 -9.20
CA THR A 138 -18.44 0.74 -10.25
C THR A 138 -17.08 0.42 -10.88
N ASP A 139 -17.02 -0.71 -11.60
CA ASP A 139 -15.84 -1.10 -12.39
C ASP A 139 -15.42 -0.04 -13.42
N ASP A 140 -16.40 0.66 -14.00
CA ASP A 140 -16.16 1.77 -14.93
C ASP A 140 -15.54 2.97 -14.22
N GLU A 141 -15.99 3.32 -13.01
CA GLU A 141 -15.43 4.42 -12.24
C GLU A 141 -13.99 4.12 -11.79
N GLN A 142 -13.70 2.88 -11.41
CA GLN A 142 -12.35 2.43 -11.09
C GLN A 142 -11.43 2.60 -12.32
N SER A 143 -11.85 2.10 -13.48
CA SER A 143 -11.08 2.18 -14.73
C SER A 143 -10.85 3.64 -15.13
N ARG A 144 -11.87 4.49 -15.09
CA ARG A 144 -11.76 5.92 -15.40
C ARG A 144 -10.80 6.65 -14.47
N ALA A 145 -10.87 6.39 -13.16
CA ALA A 145 -9.97 7.02 -12.20
C ALA A 145 -8.52 6.57 -12.42
N PHE A 146 -8.31 5.28 -12.68
CA PHE A 146 -6.99 4.73 -12.98
C PHE A 146 -6.40 5.32 -14.27
N ASP A 147 -7.19 5.45 -15.34
CA ASP A 147 -6.76 6.08 -16.59
C ASP A 147 -6.34 7.54 -16.39
N GLN A 148 -7.06 8.28 -15.56
CA GLN A 148 -6.70 9.66 -15.22
C GLN A 148 -5.37 9.75 -14.45
N VAL A 149 -5.08 8.77 -13.59
CA VAL A 149 -3.76 8.68 -12.94
C VAL A 149 -2.69 8.35 -13.97
N ARG A 150 -2.87 7.30 -14.78
CA ARG A 150 -1.89 6.89 -15.80
C ARG A 150 -1.62 7.96 -16.85
N GLY A 151 -2.63 8.75 -17.22
CA GLY A 151 -2.48 9.87 -18.13
C GLY A 151 -1.57 10.99 -17.62
N ARG A 152 -1.33 11.07 -16.31
CA ARG A 152 -0.45 12.05 -15.65
C ARG A 152 0.87 11.45 -15.22
N HIS A 153 0.82 10.25 -14.66
CA HIS A 153 1.98 9.50 -14.20
C HIS A 153 1.82 8.01 -14.56
N ARG A 154 2.35 7.63 -15.73
CA ARG A 154 2.13 6.31 -16.35
C ARG A 154 2.49 5.14 -15.44
N THR A 155 3.48 5.31 -14.57
CA THR A 155 4.00 4.25 -13.70
C THR A 155 3.64 4.46 -12.23
N HIS A 156 2.60 5.23 -11.92
CA HIS A 156 2.21 5.52 -10.54
C HIS A 156 1.96 4.23 -9.74
N HIS A 157 2.86 3.92 -8.81
CA HIS A 157 2.94 2.64 -8.10
C HIS A 157 1.68 2.34 -7.31
N HIS A 158 1.25 3.28 -6.46
CA HIS A 158 0.07 3.08 -5.62
C HIS A 158 -1.20 2.83 -6.44
N ALA A 159 -1.36 3.54 -7.56
CA ALA A 159 -2.52 3.39 -8.43
C ALA A 159 -2.57 2.00 -9.10
N HIS A 160 -1.41 1.47 -9.53
CA HIS A 160 -1.36 0.12 -10.09
C HIS A 160 -1.67 -0.94 -9.04
N HIS A 161 -1.15 -0.83 -7.81
CA HIS A 161 -1.52 -1.74 -6.72
C HIS A 161 -3.03 -1.70 -6.42
N LEU A 162 -3.63 -0.50 -6.40
CA LEU A 162 -5.08 -0.36 -6.20
C LEU A 162 -5.87 -0.99 -7.33
N MET A 163 -5.48 -0.76 -8.59
CA MET A 163 -6.16 -1.37 -9.72
C MET A 163 -6.01 -2.90 -9.74
N THR A 164 -4.83 -3.43 -9.35
CA THR A 164 -4.64 -4.87 -9.13
C THR A 164 -5.62 -5.42 -8.09
N ALA A 165 -5.80 -4.73 -6.96
CA ALA A 165 -6.76 -5.14 -5.94
C ALA A 165 -8.22 -5.07 -6.45
N CYS A 166 -8.60 -4.00 -7.15
CA CYS A 166 -9.92 -3.88 -7.79
C CYS A 166 -10.20 -5.04 -8.74
N LEU A 167 -9.25 -5.33 -9.64
CA LEU A 167 -9.37 -6.44 -10.60
C LEU A 167 -9.44 -7.78 -9.88
N ALA A 168 -8.65 -8.01 -8.82
CA ALA A 168 -8.73 -9.26 -8.05
C ALA A 168 -10.10 -9.49 -7.40
N GLU A 169 -10.79 -8.41 -7.04
CA GLU A 169 -12.12 -8.40 -6.39
C GLU A 169 -13.26 -8.60 -7.39
N ARG A 170 -13.05 -8.33 -8.68
CA ARG A 170 -14.06 -8.55 -9.72
C ARG A 170 -14.44 -10.01 -9.81
N ARG A 171 -15.75 -10.26 -9.82
CA ARG A 171 -16.35 -11.57 -10.06
C ARG A 171 -16.78 -11.67 -11.52
N LEU A 172 -15.84 -11.60 -12.46
CA LEU A 172 -16.16 -11.96 -13.84
C LEU A 172 -16.25 -13.49 -13.94
N CYS A 173 -17.37 -13.93 -14.51
CA CYS A 173 -17.95 -15.27 -14.57
C CYS A 173 -17.00 -16.44 -14.87
N ASP A 174 -17.27 -17.61 -14.26
CA ASP A 174 -17.11 -19.00 -14.76
C ASP A 174 -15.91 -19.38 -15.65
N GLY A 175 -14.81 -18.63 -15.61
CA GLY A 175 -13.55 -18.93 -16.29
C GLY A 175 -12.55 -19.62 -15.38
N ASP A 176 -11.67 -20.43 -15.97
CA ASP A 176 -10.58 -21.12 -15.26
C ASP A 176 -9.80 -20.13 -14.38
N ALA A 177 -9.75 -20.40 -13.08
CA ALA A 177 -9.12 -19.57 -12.06
C ALA A 177 -7.65 -19.23 -12.35
N LEU A 178 -6.98 -19.96 -13.26
CA LEU A 178 -5.63 -19.66 -13.75
C LEU A 178 -5.53 -18.44 -14.69
N PHE A 179 -6.61 -18.03 -15.36
CA PHE A 179 -6.61 -16.97 -16.39
C PHE A 179 -7.38 -15.72 -15.98
N HIS A 180 -7.39 -15.41 -14.68
CA HIS A 180 -8.02 -14.20 -14.17
C HIS A 180 -7.36 -12.94 -14.75
N GLU A 181 -8.17 -11.95 -15.15
CA GLU A 181 -7.73 -10.70 -15.80
C GLU A 181 -6.65 -9.94 -15.01
N VAL A 182 -6.65 -10.08 -13.68
CA VAL A 182 -5.68 -9.45 -12.78
C VAL A 182 -4.24 -9.85 -13.10
N TYR A 183 -4.01 -11.10 -13.55
CA TYR A 183 -2.67 -11.57 -13.88
C TYR A 183 -2.17 -10.95 -15.19
N GLU A 184 -3.03 -10.88 -16.21
CA GLU A 184 -2.70 -10.26 -17.49
C GLU A 184 -2.42 -8.76 -17.31
N PHE A 185 -3.24 -8.07 -16.52
CA PHE A 185 -3.03 -6.68 -16.16
C PHE A 185 -1.67 -6.46 -15.48
N ALA A 186 -1.35 -7.29 -14.48
CA ALA A 186 -0.12 -7.12 -13.71
C ALA A 186 1.14 -7.41 -14.55
N GLU A 187 1.10 -8.44 -15.40
CA GLU A 187 2.19 -8.77 -16.32
C GLU A 187 2.37 -7.68 -17.39
N TRP A 188 1.28 -7.18 -17.95
CA TRP A 188 1.32 -6.05 -18.88
C TRP A 188 1.90 -4.80 -18.23
N ALA A 189 1.45 -4.44 -17.02
CA ALA A 189 1.92 -3.26 -16.32
C ALA A 189 3.41 -3.37 -15.94
N ALA A 190 3.87 -4.55 -15.54
CA ALA A 190 5.27 -4.81 -15.28
C ALA A 190 6.12 -4.73 -16.57
N GLY A 191 5.61 -5.25 -17.70
CA GLY A 191 6.31 -5.24 -18.98
C GLY A 191 6.33 -3.90 -19.72
N ASP A 192 5.32 -3.04 -19.53
CA ASP A 192 5.27 -1.67 -20.09
C ASP A 192 6.12 -0.67 -19.27
N ALA A 193 6.47 -1.03 -18.04
CA ALA A 193 7.23 -0.17 -17.15
C ALA A 193 8.71 -0.05 -17.59
N PRO A 194 9.34 1.12 -17.42
CA PRO A 194 10.78 1.27 -17.65
C PRO A 194 11.61 0.35 -16.73
N ASP A 195 12.81 0.02 -17.19
CA ASP A 195 13.77 -0.77 -16.42
C ASP A 195 14.01 -0.19 -15.03
N GLY A 196 13.96 -1.06 -14.03
CA GLY A 196 14.11 -0.68 -12.63
C GLY A 196 12.94 0.16 -12.09
N SER A 197 11.73 -0.03 -12.63
CA SER A 197 10.47 0.40 -12.00
C SER A 197 9.99 -0.61 -10.94
N PRO A 198 9.46 -0.16 -9.79
CA PRO A 198 8.88 -1.06 -8.77
C PRO A 198 7.62 -1.81 -9.24
N LEU A 199 7.05 -1.45 -10.39
CA LEU A 199 5.94 -2.20 -10.97
C LEU A 199 6.31 -3.64 -11.38
N ALA A 200 7.60 -3.98 -11.43
CA ALA A 200 8.07 -5.36 -11.62
C ALA A 200 7.52 -6.34 -10.56
N VAL A 201 7.12 -5.85 -9.39
CA VAL A 201 6.56 -6.66 -8.29
C VAL A 201 5.04 -6.89 -8.44
N LEU A 202 4.34 -6.16 -9.33
CA LEU A 202 2.89 -6.28 -9.50
C LEU A 202 2.38 -7.71 -9.75
N PRO A 203 3.05 -8.58 -10.55
CA PRO A 203 2.59 -9.96 -10.72
C PRO A 203 2.53 -10.74 -9.40
N VAL A 204 3.47 -10.49 -8.48
CA VAL A 204 3.47 -11.08 -7.12
C VAL A 204 2.29 -10.55 -6.31
N VAL A 205 2.02 -9.25 -6.41
CA VAL A 205 0.86 -8.60 -5.77
C VAL A 205 -0.45 -9.19 -6.29
N ALA A 206 -0.58 -9.39 -7.61
CA ALA A 206 -1.76 -9.98 -8.24
C ALA A 206 -2.06 -11.40 -7.73
N HIS A 207 -1.05 -12.28 -7.63
CA HIS A 207 -1.21 -13.61 -7.03
C HIS A 207 -1.66 -13.55 -5.57
N THR A 208 -1.12 -12.60 -4.81
CA THR A 208 -1.40 -12.46 -3.38
C THR A 208 -2.80 -11.87 -3.13
N GLU A 209 -3.22 -10.86 -3.91
CA GLU A 209 -4.59 -10.32 -3.88
C GLU A 209 -5.62 -11.35 -4.35
N ARG A 210 -5.30 -12.11 -5.41
CA ARG A 210 -6.22 -13.14 -5.88
C ARG A 210 -6.38 -14.25 -4.86
N TYR A 211 -5.31 -14.64 -4.18
CA TYR A 211 -5.38 -15.55 -3.04
C TYR A 211 -6.31 -15.01 -1.95
N ARG A 212 -6.12 -13.75 -1.53
CA ARG A 212 -6.96 -13.11 -0.51
C ARG A 212 -8.45 -13.23 -0.87
N VAL A 213 -8.84 -12.79 -2.06
CA VAL A 213 -10.24 -12.81 -2.50
C VAL A 213 -10.81 -14.23 -2.57
N LEU A 214 -10.03 -15.20 -3.06
CA LEU A 214 -10.47 -16.60 -3.13
C LEU A 214 -10.62 -17.23 -1.74
N ALA A 215 -9.75 -16.89 -0.81
CA ALA A 215 -9.79 -17.41 0.56
C ALA A 215 -10.94 -16.78 1.37
N GLU A 216 -11.16 -15.46 1.25
CA GLU A 216 -12.32 -14.75 1.83
C GLU A 216 -13.65 -15.33 1.31
N ALA A 217 -13.70 -15.74 0.04
CA ALA A 217 -14.87 -16.39 -0.56
C ALA A 217 -15.03 -17.88 -0.19
N GLY A 218 -14.09 -18.48 0.55
CA GLY A 218 -14.08 -19.89 0.91
C GLY A 218 -13.69 -20.86 -0.22
N SER A 219 -13.29 -20.34 -1.38
CA SER A 219 -12.83 -21.14 -2.54
C SER A 219 -11.39 -21.65 -2.39
N LYS A 220 -10.63 -21.10 -1.44
CA LYS A 220 -9.27 -21.52 -1.08
C LYS A 220 -9.14 -21.62 0.45
N PRO A 221 -8.24 -22.48 0.96
CA PRO A 221 -7.88 -22.52 2.38
C PRO A 221 -7.50 -21.13 2.92
N GLY A 222 -7.94 -20.86 4.15
CA GLY A 222 -7.60 -19.63 4.86
C GLY A 222 -6.14 -19.56 5.34
N ASP A 223 -5.45 -20.71 5.43
CA ASP A 223 -4.01 -20.74 5.65
C ASP A 223 -3.27 -20.56 4.30
N PRO A 224 -2.43 -19.52 4.14
CA PRO A 224 -1.68 -19.32 2.89
C PRO A 224 -0.74 -20.48 2.55
N ALA A 225 -0.25 -21.24 3.54
CA ALA A 225 0.61 -22.40 3.33
C ALA A 225 -0.13 -23.57 2.65
N GLU A 226 -1.43 -23.70 2.90
CA GLU A 226 -2.26 -24.80 2.38
C GLU A 226 -2.93 -24.46 1.04
N SER A 227 -2.97 -23.17 0.66
CA SER A 227 -3.79 -22.73 -0.47
C SER A 227 -3.21 -23.04 -1.86
N GLY A 228 -1.92 -23.38 -1.91
CA GLY A 228 -1.20 -23.76 -3.13
C GLY A 228 -1.10 -22.64 -4.17
N HIS A 229 -1.35 -21.38 -3.80
CA HIS A 229 -1.40 -20.25 -4.73
C HIS A 229 -0.07 -19.95 -5.45
N TRP A 230 1.07 -20.37 -4.87
CA TRP A 230 2.39 -20.27 -5.49
C TRP A 230 2.83 -21.51 -6.28
N THR A 231 2.01 -22.57 -6.36
CA THR A 231 2.39 -23.84 -6.98
C THR A 231 2.25 -23.87 -8.52
N THR A 232 1.64 -22.84 -9.11
CA THR A 232 1.48 -22.77 -10.57
C THR A 232 2.80 -22.34 -11.23
N TRP A 233 3.02 -22.76 -12.48
CA TRP A 233 4.19 -22.31 -13.24
C TRP A 233 4.22 -20.78 -13.36
N ARG A 234 3.06 -20.16 -13.63
CA ARG A 234 2.90 -18.70 -13.74
C ARG A 234 3.34 -17.98 -12.46
N ALA A 235 2.87 -18.44 -11.30
CA ALA A 235 3.24 -17.86 -10.01
C ALA A 235 4.74 -17.98 -9.72
N ARG A 236 5.36 -19.13 -10.02
CA ARG A 236 6.81 -19.32 -9.86
C ARG A 236 7.62 -18.39 -10.78
N GLN A 237 7.19 -18.22 -12.03
CA GLN A 237 7.84 -17.32 -12.98
C GLN A 237 7.74 -15.87 -12.52
N SER A 238 6.54 -15.43 -12.11
CA SER A 238 6.30 -14.09 -11.56
C SER A 238 7.18 -13.80 -10.34
N LEU A 239 7.28 -14.77 -9.41
CA LEU A 239 8.11 -14.63 -8.22
C LEU A 239 9.60 -14.54 -8.58
N LYS A 240 10.08 -15.37 -9.51
CA LYS A 240 11.47 -15.33 -9.98
C LYS A 240 11.79 -13.97 -10.60
N SER A 241 11.00 -13.50 -11.56
CA SER A 241 11.24 -12.22 -12.24
C SER A 241 11.24 -11.03 -11.27
N ALA A 242 10.31 -11.01 -10.31
CA ALA A 242 10.23 -9.94 -9.32
C ALA A 242 11.41 -9.98 -8.32
N PHE A 243 11.91 -11.17 -8.00
CA PHE A 243 13.10 -11.32 -7.15
C PHE A 243 14.39 -10.95 -7.89
N ASP A 244 14.55 -11.35 -9.16
CA ASP A 244 15.68 -10.93 -9.99
C ASP A 244 15.73 -9.39 -10.09
N TRP A 245 14.58 -8.75 -10.31
CA TRP A 245 14.46 -7.29 -10.26
C TRP A 245 14.90 -6.70 -8.92
N TRP A 246 14.50 -7.33 -7.80
CA TRP A 246 14.91 -6.86 -6.46
C TRP A 246 16.42 -6.96 -6.25
N LEU A 247 17.06 -8.02 -6.77
CA LEU A 247 18.52 -8.17 -6.71
C LEU A 247 19.25 -7.11 -7.55
N GLU A 248 18.65 -6.68 -8.65
CA GLU A 248 19.17 -5.62 -9.52
C GLU A 248 18.81 -4.20 -9.05
N TRP A 249 17.95 -4.08 -8.04
CA TRP A 249 17.56 -2.78 -7.49
C TRP A 249 18.77 -2.05 -6.93
N ASP A 250 19.11 -0.92 -7.53
CA ASP A 250 20.27 -0.09 -7.21
C ASP A 250 20.13 0.69 -5.89
N GLY A 251 19.07 0.43 -5.12
CA GLY A 251 18.79 1.13 -3.88
C GLY A 251 18.14 2.50 -4.08
N ARG A 252 17.62 2.80 -5.28
CA ARG A 252 16.78 4.00 -5.49
C ARG A 252 15.70 4.10 -4.42
N ASP A 253 15.45 5.33 -4.00
CA ASP A 253 14.45 5.64 -3.00
C ASP A 253 13.06 5.65 -3.67
N HIS A 254 12.14 4.85 -3.12
CA HIS A 254 10.74 4.82 -3.54
C HIS A 254 9.84 4.81 -2.28
N PRO A 255 8.84 5.70 -2.18
CA PRO A 255 8.05 5.91 -0.96
C PRO A 255 7.25 4.68 -0.49
N ARG A 256 7.08 3.69 -1.37
CA ARG A 256 6.32 2.46 -1.09
C ARG A 256 7.14 1.19 -1.21
N LEU A 257 8.48 1.29 -1.25
CA LEU A 257 9.37 0.12 -1.39
C LEU A 257 9.08 -0.98 -0.35
N TYR A 258 8.80 -0.60 0.92
CA TYR A 258 8.50 -1.58 1.96
C TYR A 258 7.20 -2.36 1.71
N VAL A 259 6.24 -1.81 0.95
CA VAL A 259 5.07 -2.57 0.52
C VAL A 259 5.52 -3.74 -0.34
N ASP A 260 6.33 -3.47 -1.36
CA ASP A 260 6.82 -4.49 -2.30
C ASP A 260 7.67 -5.54 -1.60
N LEU A 261 8.57 -5.11 -0.69
CA LEU A 261 9.39 -6.03 0.10
C LEU A 261 8.54 -6.96 0.96
N ASN A 262 7.47 -6.47 1.59
CA ASN A 262 6.57 -7.31 2.38
C ASN A 262 5.80 -8.31 1.50
N PHE A 263 5.38 -7.92 0.28
CA PHE A 263 4.76 -8.86 -0.68
C PHE A 263 5.74 -9.93 -1.15
N LEU A 264 6.98 -9.55 -1.52
CA LEU A 264 8.03 -10.49 -1.90
C LEU A 264 8.38 -11.44 -0.75
N ALA A 265 8.59 -10.92 0.45
CA ALA A 265 8.93 -11.73 1.63
C ALA A 265 7.84 -12.75 1.94
N HIS A 266 6.58 -12.33 1.90
CA HIS A 266 5.43 -13.22 2.10
C HIS A 266 5.39 -14.32 1.03
N ALA A 267 5.56 -13.96 -0.24
CA ALA A 267 5.55 -14.92 -1.35
C ALA A 267 6.69 -15.95 -1.23
N HIS A 268 7.94 -15.50 -1.00
CA HIS A 268 9.08 -16.40 -0.81
C HIS A 268 8.92 -17.29 0.41
N PHE A 269 8.36 -16.77 1.52
CA PHE A 269 8.12 -17.54 2.72
C PHE A 269 7.14 -18.69 2.46
N PHE A 270 5.98 -18.42 1.86
CA PHE A 270 4.97 -19.46 1.60
C PHE A 270 5.31 -20.37 0.42
N GLN A 271 6.24 -19.96 -0.45
CA GLN A 271 6.81 -20.84 -1.48
C GLN A 271 7.93 -21.76 -0.94
N GLY A 272 8.41 -21.53 0.29
CA GLY A 272 9.47 -22.32 0.93
C GLY A 272 10.90 -21.88 0.58
N HIS A 273 11.07 -20.70 0.00
CA HIS A 273 12.36 -20.10 -0.34
C HIS A 273 12.95 -19.39 0.90
N THR A 274 13.43 -20.17 1.87
CA THR A 274 13.82 -19.68 3.21
C THR A 274 14.94 -18.63 3.18
N ALA A 275 15.94 -18.79 2.32
CA ALA A 275 17.09 -17.89 2.27
C ALA A 275 16.69 -16.51 1.70
N GLU A 276 15.92 -16.51 0.62
CA GLU A 276 15.37 -15.32 -0.02
C GLU A 276 14.41 -14.60 0.93
N ALA A 277 13.52 -15.35 1.59
CA ALA A 277 12.61 -14.80 2.59
C ALA A 277 13.37 -14.17 3.77
N ALA A 278 14.45 -14.80 4.26
CA ALA A 278 15.29 -14.24 5.32
C ALA A 278 15.96 -12.93 4.89
N ALA A 279 16.51 -12.87 3.67
CA ALA A 279 17.13 -11.67 3.13
C ALA A 279 16.13 -10.50 3.04
N LEU A 280 14.92 -10.77 2.53
CA LEU A 280 13.85 -9.78 2.42
C LEU A 280 13.33 -9.33 3.80
N ILE A 281 13.11 -10.27 4.73
CA ILE A 281 12.67 -9.95 6.10
C ILE A 281 13.69 -9.09 6.85
N ASN A 282 14.99 -9.38 6.69
CA ASN A 282 16.05 -8.53 7.25
C ASN A 282 16.05 -7.13 6.62
N ARG A 283 15.78 -7.02 5.31
CA ARG A 283 15.69 -5.72 4.62
C ARG A 283 14.46 -4.91 5.03
N ILE A 284 13.33 -5.56 5.31
CA ILE A 284 12.12 -4.92 5.84
C ILE A 284 12.39 -4.28 7.20
N GLY A 285 13.14 -4.95 8.07
CA GLY A 285 13.45 -4.45 9.40
C GLY A 285 12.17 -4.12 10.20
N PRO A 286 12.01 -2.89 10.73
CA PRO A 286 10.83 -2.49 11.50
C PRO A 286 9.60 -2.14 10.63
N TYR A 287 9.75 -2.01 9.31
CA TYR A 287 8.75 -1.44 8.40
C TYR A 287 7.76 -2.50 7.87
N VAL A 288 7.15 -3.24 8.80
CA VAL A 288 6.19 -4.30 8.49
C VAL A 288 4.85 -3.69 8.08
N THR A 289 4.24 -4.22 7.01
CA THR A 289 2.91 -3.81 6.53
C THR A 289 1.81 -4.75 7.00
N ARG A 290 0.55 -4.28 7.00
CA ARG A 290 -0.61 -5.14 7.27
C ARG A 290 -0.81 -6.15 6.14
N ALA A 291 -0.94 -5.66 4.91
CA ALA A 291 -0.97 -6.50 3.73
C ALA A 291 0.46 -6.82 3.27
N PRO A 292 0.79 -8.08 2.92
CA PRO A 292 -0.13 -9.22 2.83
C PRO A 292 -0.25 -10.06 4.11
N TRP A 293 0.48 -9.76 5.17
CA TRP A 293 0.54 -10.58 6.40
C TRP A 293 -0.79 -10.76 7.14
N ALA A 294 -1.78 -9.94 6.84
CA ALA A 294 -3.13 -10.06 7.34
C ALA A 294 -4.02 -10.99 6.51
N TYR A 295 -3.55 -11.51 5.36
CA TYR A 295 -4.42 -12.23 4.42
C TYR A 295 -4.71 -13.68 4.85
N PRO A 296 -5.95 -14.17 4.66
CA PRO A 296 -7.15 -13.37 4.39
C PRO A 296 -7.57 -12.57 5.63
N ASP A 297 -7.51 -13.19 6.82
CA ASP A 297 -7.94 -12.59 8.10
C ASP A 297 -6.97 -12.94 9.26
N LEU A 298 -5.69 -13.05 8.96
CA LEU A 298 -4.63 -13.31 9.94
C LEU A 298 -4.28 -12.06 10.76
N ASN A 299 -3.69 -12.27 11.94
CA ASN A 299 -3.05 -11.18 12.66
C ASN A 299 -1.66 -10.90 12.05
N PRO A 300 -1.43 -9.74 11.41
CA PRO A 300 -0.21 -9.49 10.64
C PRO A 300 1.05 -9.54 11.50
N GLY A 301 0.98 -9.05 12.74
CA GLY A 301 2.14 -9.04 13.65
C GLY A 301 2.49 -10.42 14.19
N LYS A 302 1.52 -11.34 14.30
CA LYS A 302 1.79 -12.75 14.61
C LYS A 302 2.34 -13.49 13.40
N ALA A 303 1.74 -13.28 12.21
CA ALA A 303 2.17 -13.91 10.97
C ALA A 303 3.62 -13.54 10.61
N PHE A 304 3.96 -12.25 10.63
CA PHE A 304 5.33 -11.81 10.35
C PHE A 304 6.34 -12.32 11.38
N ARG A 305 6.00 -12.35 12.68
CA ARG A 305 6.91 -12.92 13.71
C ARG A 305 7.15 -14.40 13.50
N ALA A 306 6.10 -15.16 13.16
CA ALA A 306 6.24 -16.58 12.87
C ALA A 306 7.15 -16.80 11.66
N ALA A 307 6.96 -16.02 10.59
CA ALA A 307 7.83 -16.08 9.42
C ALA A 307 9.29 -15.72 9.77
N ARG A 308 9.52 -14.59 10.44
CA ARG A 308 10.86 -14.16 10.89
C ARG A 308 11.52 -15.19 11.81
N GLY A 309 10.79 -15.78 12.74
CA GLY A 309 11.30 -16.82 13.64
C GLY A 309 11.72 -18.10 12.91
N SER A 310 10.88 -18.53 11.95
CA SER A 310 11.13 -19.71 11.11
C SER A 310 12.37 -19.55 10.23
N VAL A 311 12.51 -18.42 9.53
CA VAL A 311 13.60 -18.23 8.56
C VAL A 311 14.95 -17.87 9.21
N LEU A 312 14.94 -17.26 10.40
CA LEU A 312 16.17 -16.90 11.12
C LEU A 312 16.65 -18.01 12.08
N GLY A 313 16.02 -19.19 12.06
CA GLY A 313 16.42 -20.31 12.94
C GLY A 313 16.09 -20.08 14.41
N LEU A 314 15.23 -19.11 14.74
CA LEU A 314 14.66 -18.93 16.09
C LEU A 314 13.43 -19.83 16.29
N GLY A 315 13.53 -21.07 15.81
CA GLY A 315 12.53 -22.10 16.01
C GLY A 315 12.51 -22.54 17.47
N SER A 316 11.32 -22.45 18.07
CA SER A 316 10.94 -22.94 19.39
C SER A 316 11.63 -24.27 19.75
N SER A 317 12.41 -24.25 20.84
CA SER A 317 12.56 -25.44 21.69
C SER A 317 11.30 -25.66 22.52
#